data_AF-X1U1B2-F1
#
_entry.id   AF-X1U1B2-F1
#
_cell.length_a   1.000
_cell.length_b   1.000
_cell.length_c   1.000
_cell.angle_alpha   90.00
_cell.angle_beta   90.00
_cell.angle_gamma   90.00
#
_symmetry.space_group_name_H-M   'P 1'
#
loop_
_entity.id
_entity.type
_entity.pdbx_description
1 polymer ?
#
loop_
_entity_poly.entity_id
_entity_poly.type
_entity_poly.pdbx_seq_one_letter_code
_entity_poly.pdbx_strand_id
1 'polypeptide(L)'
;MHAADLDYVAFYDKPFIKFERILETYLAFAPLGIRSFIKAIPLWIKQKLWMKDLISKELGFTGRIIFPEHHESHAASAFFPSPFEQAAFLTIDGVGEWTT
;
A
#
# COMPACT_ATOMS: atom_id res chain seq x y z
N MET A 1 -18.38 -6.23 -15.02
CA MET A 1 -18.60 -5.71 -13.66
C MET A 1 -18.42 -4.21 -13.70
N HIS A 2 -19.40 -3.48 -13.24
CA HIS A 2 -19.31 -2.04 -13.01
C HIS A 2 -18.78 -1.81 -11.59
N ALA A 3 -18.11 -0.67 -11.36
CA ALA A 3 -17.62 -0.34 -10.02
C ALA A 3 -18.76 -0.24 -8.99
N ALA A 4 -19.98 0.07 -9.44
CA ALA A 4 -21.19 0.05 -8.62
C ALA A 4 -21.59 -1.34 -8.11
N ASP A 5 -21.06 -2.42 -8.70
CA ASP A 5 -21.33 -3.80 -8.29
C ASP A 5 -20.39 -4.28 -7.17
N LEU A 6 -19.42 -3.45 -6.76
CA LEU A 6 -18.43 -3.79 -5.74
C LEU A 6 -18.89 -3.29 -4.36
N ASP A 7 -18.78 -4.13 -3.33
CA ASP A 7 -18.98 -3.71 -1.94
C ASP A 7 -17.73 -3.02 -1.37
N TYR A 8 -16.55 -3.51 -1.75
CA TYR A 8 -15.26 -3.07 -1.24
C TYR A 8 -14.21 -3.02 -2.34
N VAL A 9 -13.26 -2.09 -2.18
CA VAL A 9 -11.99 -2.06 -2.92
C VAL A 9 -10.86 -2.11 -1.92
N ALA A 10 -9.93 -3.05 -2.10
CA ALA A 10 -8.74 -3.17 -1.25
C ALA A 10 -7.50 -2.68 -1.99
N PHE A 11 -6.66 -1.90 -1.31
CA PHE A 11 -5.34 -1.50 -1.81
C PHE A 11 -4.26 -1.91 -0.82
N TYR A 12 -3.28 -2.66 -1.31
CA TYR A 12 -2.33 -3.44 -0.51
C TYR A 12 -1.31 -2.63 0.30
N ASP A 13 -1.26 -1.31 0.15
CA ASP A 13 -0.19 -0.47 0.69
C ASP A 13 -0.77 0.77 1.38
N LYS A 14 -0.53 0.91 2.68
CA LYS A 14 -0.98 2.05 3.49
C LYS A 14 -0.12 3.28 3.22
N PRO A 15 -0.66 4.33 2.55
CA PRO A 15 0.17 5.44 2.10
C PRO A 15 0.88 6.21 3.21
N PHE A 16 0.21 6.42 4.34
CA PHE A 16 0.79 7.17 5.46
C PHE A 16 1.92 6.42 6.16
N ILE A 17 1.74 5.12 6.40
CA ILE A 17 2.77 4.28 7.03
C ILE A 17 4.02 4.20 6.15
N LYS A 18 3.82 3.99 4.85
CA LYS A 18 4.94 3.98 3.91
C LYS A 18 5.62 5.33 3.78
N PHE A 19 4.86 6.42 3.83
CA PHE A 19 5.41 7.77 3.84
C PHE A 19 6.27 8.04 5.07
N GLU A 20 5.77 7.70 6.26
CA GLU A 20 6.48 7.83 7.54
C GLU A 20 7.81 7.08 7.51
N ARG A 21 7.81 5.81 7.10
CA ARG A 21 9.04 5.02 6.98
C ARG A 21 10.06 5.64 6.02
N ILE A 22 9.59 6.17 4.88
CA ILE A 22 10.46 6.83 3.91
C ILE A 22 11.07 8.09 4.52
N LEU A 23 10.29 8.88 5.25
CA LEU A 23 10.76 10.05 5.97
C LEU A 23 11.82 9.67 7.01
N GLU A 24 11.54 8.68 7.86
CA GLU A 24 12.47 8.20 8.88
C GLU A 24 13.79 7.71 8.27
N THR A 25 13.70 6.94 7.18
CA THR A 25 14.88 6.46 6.45
C THR A 25 15.74 7.63 6.00
N TYR A 26 15.14 8.65 5.36
CA TYR A 26 15.93 9.79 4.89
C TYR A 26 16.52 10.65 6.01
N LEU A 27 15.82 10.78 7.14
CA LEU A 27 16.32 11.47 8.32
C LEU A 27 17.49 10.73 8.96
N ALA A 28 17.45 9.39 9.02
CA ALA A 28 18.54 8.56 9.55
C ALA A 28 19.86 8.71 8.75
N PHE A 29 19.77 9.04 7.46
CA PHE A 29 20.94 9.26 6.59
C PHE A 29 21.28 10.74 6.36
N ALA A 30 20.77 11.64 7.20
CA ALA A 30 21.10 13.06 7.12
C ALA A 30 22.62 13.29 7.34
N PRO A 31 23.25 14.25 6.63
CA PRO A 31 22.63 15.22 5.72
C PRO A 31 22.49 14.73 4.26
N LEU A 32 23.07 13.59 3.88
CA LEU A 32 23.06 13.11 2.48
C LEU A 32 21.66 12.66 2.04
N GLY A 33 20.89 12.05 2.94
CA GLY A 33 19.51 11.57 2.71
C GLY A 33 18.51 12.69 2.41
N ILE A 34 18.77 13.93 2.85
CA ILE A 34 17.80 15.03 2.72
C ILE A 34 17.62 15.49 1.26
N ARG A 35 18.66 15.36 0.43
CA ARG A 35 18.57 15.67 -1.01
C ARG A 35 17.63 14.72 -1.73
N SER A 36 17.68 13.43 -1.37
CA SER A 36 16.76 12.41 -1.90
C SER A 36 15.34 12.63 -1.40
N PHE A 37 15.19 12.99 -0.12
CA PHE A 37 13.90 13.34 0.46
C PHE A 37 13.21 14.50 -0.26
N ILE A 38 13.90 15.63 -0.47
CA ILE A 38 13.35 16.81 -1.16
C ILE A 38 12.86 16.47 -2.57
N LYS A 39 13.52 15.53 -3.26
CA LYS A 39 13.06 15.04 -4.58
C LYS A 39 11.84 14.12 -4.49
N ALA A 40 11.73 13.31 -3.44
CA ALA A 40 10.66 12.33 -3.27
C ALA A 40 9.36 12.94 -2.70
N ILE A 41 9.45 13.92 -1.79
CA ILE A 41 8.29 14.54 -1.11
C ILE A 41 7.21 15.00 -2.09
N PRO A 42 7.51 15.74 -3.19
CA PRO A 42 6.46 16.29 -4.04
C PRO A 42 5.58 15.20 -4.65
N LEU A 43 6.15 14.03 -4.97
CA LEU A 43 5.40 12.89 -5.49
C LEU A 43 4.49 12.30 -4.41
N TRP A 44 5.00 12.16 -3.19
CA TRP A 44 4.24 11.63 -2.06
C TRP A 44 3.07 12.53 -1.69
N ILE A 45 3.32 13.82 -1.53
CA ILE A 45 2.30 14.82 -1.17
C ILE A 45 1.27 14.99 -2.29
N LYS A 46 1.65 14.93 -3.57
CA LYS A 46 0.70 15.18 -4.66
C LYS A 46 -0.13 13.96 -5.05
N GLN A 47 0.37 12.75 -4.81
CA GLN A 47 -0.26 11.55 -5.34
C GLN A 47 -0.42 10.46 -4.28
N LYS A 48 0.68 9.98 -3.72
CA LYS A 48 0.66 8.73 -2.95
C LYS A 48 -0.20 8.86 -1.68
N LEU A 49 -0.13 9.98 -0.96
CA LEU A 49 -0.98 10.21 0.22
C LEU A 49 -2.48 10.28 -0.10
N TRP A 50 -2.84 10.65 -1.33
CA TRP A 50 -4.22 10.76 -1.81
C TRP A 50 -4.68 9.50 -2.56
N MET A 51 -4.05 8.35 -2.30
CA MET A 51 -4.35 7.10 -3.02
C MET A 51 -5.83 6.72 -2.95
N LYS A 52 -6.48 6.94 -1.79
CA LYS A 52 -7.91 6.69 -1.63
C LYS A 52 -8.75 7.50 -2.62
N ASP A 53 -8.48 8.79 -2.74
CA ASP A 53 -9.23 9.69 -3.63
C ASP A 53 -8.94 9.36 -5.09
N LEU A 54 -7.68 9.02 -5.41
CA LEU A 54 -7.28 8.58 -6.74
C LEU A 54 -8.04 7.32 -7.15
N ILE A 55 -8.05 6.28 -6.30
CA ILE A 55 -8.78 5.03 -6.55
C ILE A 55 -10.28 5.30 -6.73
N SER A 56 -10.89 6.09 -5.84
CA SER A 56 -12.31 6.45 -5.93
C SER A 56 -12.64 7.13 -7.25
N LYS A 57 -11.82 8.11 -7.68
CA LYS A 57 -12.01 8.86 -8.91
C LYS A 57 -11.82 7.99 -10.16
N GLU A 58 -10.71 7.26 -10.25
CA GLU A 58 -10.37 6.49 -11.45
C GLU A 58 -11.28 5.28 -11.66
N LEU A 59 -11.79 4.68 -10.58
CA LEU A 59 -12.76 3.59 -10.66
C LEU A 59 -14.21 4.07 -10.72
N GLY A 60 -14.49 5.36 -10.44
CA GLY A 60 -15.86 5.83 -10.20
C GLY A 60 -16.52 5.12 -9.01
N PHE A 61 -15.73 4.74 -8.00
CA PHE A 61 -16.15 3.94 -6.86
C PHE A 61 -16.42 4.81 -5.63
N THR A 62 -17.64 4.73 -5.09
CA THR A 62 -18.09 5.50 -3.90
C THR A 62 -18.23 4.62 -2.66
N GLY A 63 -17.97 3.32 -2.77
CA GLY A 63 -18.04 2.37 -1.67
C GLY A 63 -16.81 2.41 -0.76
N ARG A 64 -16.65 1.36 0.05
CA ARG A 64 -15.60 1.33 1.08
C ARG A 64 -14.25 0.90 0.51
N ILE A 65 -13.30 1.82 0.50
CA ILE A 65 -11.89 1.53 0.20
C ILE A 65 -11.16 1.15 1.50
N ILE A 66 -10.54 -0.02 1.52
CA ILE A 66 -9.77 -0.54 2.65
C ILE A 66 -8.29 -0.70 2.29
N PHE A 67 -7.44 -0.63 3.31
CA PHE A 67 -5.99 -0.79 3.21
C PHE A 67 -5.55 -1.89 4.19
N PRO A 68 -5.66 -3.18 3.79
CA PRO A 68 -5.19 -4.31 4.60
C PRO A 68 -3.67 -4.27 4.79
N GLU A 69 -3.14 -5.17 5.63
CA GLU A 69 -1.69 -5.33 5.78
C GLU A 69 -1.06 -5.78 4.45
N HIS A 70 0.14 -5.29 4.16
CA HIS A 70 0.84 -5.55 2.90
C HIS A 70 1.17 -7.04 2.71
N HIS A 71 1.71 -7.72 3.73
CA HIS A 71 1.98 -9.16 3.64
C HIS A 71 0.71 -10.01 3.63
N GLU A 72 -0.35 -9.57 4.31
CA GLU A 72 -1.66 -10.24 4.25
C GLU A 72 -2.24 -10.17 2.84
N SER A 73 -2.05 -9.05 2.15
CA SER A 73 -2.47 -8.87 0.76
C SER A 73 -1.76 -9.84 -0.19
N HIS A 74 -0.46 -10.08 0.02
CA HIS A 74 0.29 -11.11 -0.73
C HIS A 74 -0.21 -12.52 -0.41
N ALA A 75 -0.45 -12.82 0.86
CA ALA A 75 -0.99 -14.10 1.29
C ALA A 75 -2.38 -14.37 0.65
N ALA A 76 -3.27 -13.38 0.69
CA ALA A 76 -4.60 -13.44 0.10
C ALA A 76 -4.56 -13.65 -1.42
N SER A 77 -3.69 -12.92 -2.12
CA SER A 77 -3.56 -13.02 -3.58
C SER A 77 -3.03 -14.38 -4.04
N ALA A 78 -2.28 -15.08 -3.17
CA ALA A 78 -1.85 -16.45 -3.40
C ALA A 78 -2.89 -17.50 -2.98
N PHE A 79 -3.57 -17.31 -1.85
CA PHE A 79 -4.46 -18.31 -1.25
C PHE A 79 -5.82 -18.42 -1.93
N PHE A 80 -6.53 -17.31 -2.15
CA PHE A 80 -7.88 -17.35 -2.71
C PHE A 80 -8.00 -17.95 -4.12
N PRO A 81 -6.99 -17.84 -5.01
CA PRO A 81 -7.00 -18.59 -6.27
C PRO A 81 -6.44 -20.02 -6.16
N SER A 82 -5.90 -20.41 -5.00
CA SER A 82 -5.37 -21.76 -4.80
C SER A 82 -6.49 -22.79 -4.57
N PRO A 83 -6.25 -24.09 -4.80
CA PRO A 83 -7.24 -25.14 -4.55
C PRO A 83 -7.28 -25.60 -3.08
N PHE A 84 -6.54 -24.97 -2.18
CA PHE A 84 -6.39 -25.42 -0.80
C PHE A 84 -7.44 -24.76 0.10
N GLU A 85 -8.08 -25.55 0.97
CA GLU A 85 -9.01 -25.03 1.98
C GLU A 85 -8.27 -24.41 3.18
N GLN A 86 -7.04 -24.84 3.44
CA GLN A 86 -6.16 -24.35 4.51
C GLN A 86 -4.70 -24.39 4.05
N ALA A 87 -3.92 -23.38 4.43
CA ALA A 87 -2.49 -23.30 4.11
C ALA A 87 -1.72 -22.60 5.22
N ALA A 88 -0.45 -22.97 5.38
CA ALA A 88 0.51 -22.16 6.10
C ALA A 88 1.07 -21.08 5.17
N PHE A 89 1.27 -19.87 5.68
CA PHE A 89 1.78 -18.74 4.92
C PHE A 89 3.26 -18.48 5.23
N LEU A 90 4.07 -18.38 4.19
CA LEU A 90 5.43 -17.86 4.24
C LEU A 90 5.54 -16.77 3.17
N THR A 91 5.54 -15.52 3.59
CA THR A 91 5.72 -14.36 2.71
C THR A 91 7.16 -13.88 2.78
N ILE A 92 7.86 -13.89 1.63
CA ILE A 92 9.22 -13.36 1.51
C ILE A 92 9.14 -12.13 0.59
N ASP A 93 9.40 -10.95 1.15
CA ASP A 93 9.36 -9.68 0.42
C ASP A 93 10.66 -8.89 0.66
N GLY A 94 11.00 -8.01 -0.27
CA GLY A 94 12.13 -7.10 -0.12
C GLY A 94 11.84 -5.98 0.90
N VAL A 95 10.61 -5.43 0.89
CA VAL A 95 10.22 -4.33 1.79
C VAL A 95 8.69 -4.35 2.01
N GLY A 96 8.24 -4.62 3.24
CA GLY A 96 6.82 -4.63 3.64
C GLY A 96 6.28 -3.26 4.10
N GLU A 97 5.48 -3.24 5.17
CA GLU A 97 5.06 -2.01 5.90
C GLU A 97 5.96 -1.79 7.13
N TRP A 98 5.89 -2.68 8.12
CA TRP A 98 6.83 -2.76 9.26
C TRP A 98 7.01 -4.19 9.82
N THR A 99 6.34 -5.16 9.21
CA THR A 99 6.32 -6.54 9.69
C THR A 99 7.66 -7.22 9.46
N THR A 100 8.31 -7.56 10.57
CA THR A 100 9.31 -8.63 10.64
C THR A 100 8.62 -9.96 10.88
#